data_AF-A0A7C7SJT0-F1
#
_entry.id   AF-A0A7C7SJT0-F1
#
_cell.length_a   1.000
_cell.length_b   1.000
_cell.length_c   1.000
_cell.angle_alpha   90.00
_cell.angle_beta   90.00
_cell.angle_gamma   90.00
#
_symmetry.space_group_name_H-M   'P 1'
#
loop_
_entity.id
_entity.type
_entity.pdbx_description
1 polymer ?
#
loop_
_entity_poly.entity_id
_entity_poly.type
_entity_poly.pdbx_seq_one_letter_code
_entity_poly.pdbx_strand_id
1 'polypeptide(L)'
;MVYLMLAAGCGLWLVASPTSSSTPALMMLYGVFGLVGFLAQLVVAMEMRLLPLLAWYAAFAEGGFTAPELSTHVLPAQSVATLAFAGWVLGLPLLAGGLAMDKPSGVAIGAGVLLAAVALNTGHAVWMLRPLVRRRH
;
A
#
# COMPACT_ATOMS: atom_id res chain seq x y z
N MET A 1 1.84 8.70 -6.81
CA MET A 1 2.62 9.70 -7.59
C MET A 1 3.14 10.83 -6.72
N VAL A 2 2.33 11.45 -5.86
CA VAL A 2 2.77 12.51 -4.94
C VAL A 2 4.00 12.11 -4.11
N TYR A 3 3.97 10.93 -3.46
CA TYR A 3 5.10 10.47 -2.66
C TYR A 3 6.38 10.20 -3.43
N LEU A 4 6.30 9.80 -4.71
CA LEU A 4 7.47 9.69 -5.57
C LEU A 4 8.10 11.05 -5.82
N MET A 5 7.28 12.08 -6.09
CA MET A 5 7.76 13.44 -6.28
C MET A 5 8.41 13.99 -5.01
N LEU A 6 7.82 13.73 -3.84
CA LEU A 6 8.39 14.11 -2.55
C LEU A 6 9.72 13.38 -2.29
N ALA A 7 9.77 12.06 -2.52
CA ALA A 7 11.01 11.28 -2.38
C ALA A 7 12.09 11.77 -3.36
N ALA A 8 11.75 12.03 -4.61
CA ALA A 8 12.68 12.59 -5.59
C ALA A 8 13.20 13.96 -5.15
N GLY A 9 12.32 14.84 -4.64
CA GLY A 9 12.70 16.13 -4.06
C GLY A 9 13.66 15.99 -2.88
N CYS A 10 13.35 15.12 -1.92
CA CYS A 10 14.25 14.84 -0.78
C CYS A 10 15.60 14.28 -1.25
N GLY A 11 15.60 13.37 -2.24
CA GLY A 11 16.82 12.79 -2.79
C GLY A 11 17.69 13.83 -3.51
N LEU A 12 17.10 14.67 -4.35
CA LEU A 12 17.81 15.77 -5.02
C LEU A 12 18.39 16.75 -4.00
N TRP A 13 17.64 17.07 -2.95
CA TRP A 13 18.12 17.94 -1.88
C TRP A 13 19.29 17.33 -1.11
N LEU A 14 19.22 16.02 -0.79
CA LEU A 14 20.32 15.30 -0.13
C LEU A 14 21.59 15.28 -0.97
N VAL A 15 21.48 15.17 -2.30
CA VAL A 15 22.64 15.20 -3.20
C VAL A 15 23.24 16.60 -3.30
N ALA A 16 22.41 17.64 -3.31
CA ALA A 16 22.87 19.02 -3.50
C ALA A 16 23.38 19.70 -2.21
N SER A 17 23.00 19.21 -1.02
CA SER A 17 23.28 19.89 0.24
C SER A 17 24.47 19.29 0.99
N PRO A 18 25.36 20.12 1.57
CA PRO A 18 26.38 19.64 2.49
C PRO A 18 25.74 19.02 3.74
N THR A 19 26.44 18.06 4.36
CA THR A 19 25.97 17.36 5.56
C THR A 19 25.74 18.35 6.70
N SER A 20 24.52 18.38 7.23
CA SER A 20 24.08 19.29 8.30
C SER A 20 23.27 18.54 9.35
N SER A 21 22.89 19.22 10.44
CA SER A 21 22.03 18.63 11.48
C SER A 21 20.66 18.18 10.99
N SER A 22 20.18 18.68 9.84
CA SER A 22 18.89 18.27 9.25
C SER A 22 19.01 17.10 8.27
N THR A 23 20.23 16.68 7.91
CA THR A 23 20.45 15.58 6.96
C THR A 23 19.81 14.26 7.41
N PRO A 24 19.93 13.82 8.68
CA PRO A 24 19.30 12.57 9.13
C PRO A 24 17.77 12.58 8.99
N ALA A 25 17.12 13.67 9.40
CA ALA A 25 15.67 13.84 9.27
C ALA A 25 15.22 13.74 7.80
N LEU A 26 15.96 14.38 6.89
CA LEU A 26 15.68 14.33 5.46
C LEU A 26 15.90 12.94 4.86
N MET A 27 16.89 12.19 5.33
CA MET A 27 17.09 10.77 4.95
C MET A 27 15.91 9.90 5.39
N MET A 28 15.36 10.13 6.58
CA MET A 28 14.17 9.41 7.05
C MET A 28 12.94 9.72 6.20
N LEU A 29 12.70 11.01 5.88
CA LEU A 29 11.63 11.42 4.97
C LEU A 29 11.77 10.78 3.58
N TYR A 30 12.98 10.85 3.01
CA TYR A 30 13.31 10.24 1.73
C TYR A 30 12.99 8.74 1.72
N GLY A 31 13.47 8.01 2.73
CA GLY A 31 13.26 6.56 2.85
C GLY A 31 11.79 6.18 2.98
N VAL A 32 11.04 6.85 3.86
CA VAL A 32 9.62 6.57 4.08
C VAL A 32 8.79 6.91 2.85
N PHE A 33 8.99 8.08 2.23
CA PHE A 33 8.25 8.45 1.02
C PHE A 33 8.59 7.55 -0.17
N GLY A 34 9.85 7.15 -0.32
CA GLY A 34 10.27 6.27 -1.42
C GLY A 34 9.78 4.83 -1.26
N LEU A 35 10.08 4.20 -0.13
CA LEU A 35 9.80 2.78 0.08
C LEU A 35 8.32 2.54 0.42
N VAL A 36 7.80 3.28 1.40
CA VAL A 36 6.44 3.06 1.90
C VAL A 36 5.46 3.88 1.07
N GLY A 37 5.78 5.15 0.82
CA GLY A 37 4.92 6.08 0.10
C GLY A 37 4.74 5.77 -1.37
N PHE A 38 5.79 5.33 -2.06
CA PHE A 38 5.73 5.03 -3.48
C PHE A 38 5.73 3.54 -3.77
N LEU A 39 6.75 2.80 -3.34
CA LEU A 39 6.92 1.41 -3.75
C LEU A 39 5.80 0.52 -3.19
N ALA A 40 5.50 0.60 -1.90
CA ALA A 40 4.41 -0.21 -1.32
C ALA A 40 3.04 0.14 -1.92
N GLN A 41 2.75 1.42 -2.17
CA GLN A 41 1.51 1.83 -2.84
C GLN A 41 1.42 1.27 -4.28
N LEU A 42 2.55 1.19 -5.00
CA LEU A 42 2.59 0.58 -6.33
C LEU A 42 2.25 -0.91 -6.25
N VAL A 43 2.82 -1.63 -5.29
CA VAL A 43 2.52 -3.05 -5.06
C VAL A 43 1.02 -3.25 -4.79
N VAL A 44 0.43 -2.46 -3.89
CA VAL A 44 -1.02 -2.52 -3.60
C VAL A 44 -1.84 -2.20 -4.85
N ALA A 45 -1.46 -1.20 -5.64
CA ALA A 45 -2.17 -0.89 -6.89
C ALA A 45 -2.11 -2.04 -7.92
N MET A 46 -0.99 -2.78 -7.97
CA MET A 46 -0.86 -3.96 -8.81
C MET A 46 -1.70 -5.13 -8.27
N GLU A 47 -1.68 -5.37 -6.96
CA GLU A 47 -2.50 -6.38 -6.28
C GLU A 47 -3.98 -6.24 -6.65
N MET A 48 -4.50 -5.01 -6.59
CA MET A 48 -5.91 -4.70 -6.91
C MET A 48 -6.31 -4.99 -8.36
N ARG A 49 -5.34 -5.17 -9.26
CA ARG A 49 -5.56 -5.56 -10.67
C ARG A 49 -5.32 -7.05 -10.89
N LEU A 50 -4.28 -7.60 -10.28
CA LEU A 50 -3.86 -8.99 -10.47
C LEU A 50 -4.79 -9.97 -9.75
N LEU A 51 -5.30 -9.64 -8.56
CA LEU A 51 -6.19 -10.54 -7.81
C LEU A 51 -7.53 -10.77 -8.51
N PRO A 52 -8.24 -9.75 -9.05
CA PRO A 52 -9.47 -9.99 -9.81
C PRO A 52 -9.22 -10.85 -11.06
N LEU A 53 -8.12 -10.61 -11.77
CA LEU A 53 -7.75 -11.41 -12.94
C LEU A 53 -7.50 -12.87 -12.55
N LEU A 54 -6.76 -13.12 -11.48
CA LEU A 54 -6.51 -14.46 -10.98
C LEU A 54 -7.81 -15.18 -10.57
N ALA A 55 -8.68 -14.48 -9.84
CA ALA A 55 -9.98 -15.02 -9.43
C ALA A 55 -10.85 -15.36 -10.64
N TRP A 56 -10.87 -14.49 -11.65
CA TRP A 56 -11.62 -14.71 -12.89
C TRP A 56 -11.10 -15.90 -13.68
N TYR A 57 -9.79 -15.98 -13.91
CA TYR A 57 -9.18 -17.10 -14.66
C TYR A 57 -9.39 -18.43 -13.94
N ALA A 58 -9.31 -18.45 -12.62
CA ALA A 58 -9.60 -19.64 -11.85
C ALA A 58 -11.06 -20.08 -12.00
N ALA A 59 -12.02 -19.14 -11.91
CA ALA A 59 -13.44 -19.44 -12.14
C ALA A 59 -13.72 -19.92 -13.57
N PHE A 60 -13.06 -19.34 -14.58
CA PHE A 60 -13.17 -19.76 -15.98
C PHE A 60 -12.67 -21.19 -16.20
N ALA A 61 -11.53 -21.53 -15.62
CA ALA A 61 -10.99 -22.89 -15.68
C ALA A 61 -11.91 -23.92 -14.98
N GLU A 62 -12.49 -23.55 -13.83
CA GLU A 62 -13.44 -24.40 -13.10
C GLU A 62 -14.78 -24.58 -13.85
N GLY A 63 -15.25 -23.55 -14.55
CA GLY A 63 -16.48 -23.57 -15.34
C GLY A 63 -16.40 -24.38 -16.63
N GLY A 64 -15.36 -25.19 -16.83
CA GLY A 64 -15.15 -25.92 -18.08
C GLY A 64 -14.87 -25.00 -19.27
N PHE A 65 -14.16 -23.88 -19.02
CA PHE A 65 -13.89 -22.85 -20.03
C PHE A 65 -15.14 -22.13 -20.54
N THR A 66 -16.18 -22.06 -19.71
CA THR A 66 -17.33 -21.17 -19.92
C THR A 66 -17.11 -19.86 -19.17
N ALA A 67 -17.46 -18.73 -19.80
CA ALA A 67 -17.24 -17.41 -19.22
C ALA A 67 -18.03 -17.26 -17.90
N PRO A 68 -17.36 -16.99 -16.76
CA PRO A 68 -18.05 -16.79 -15.49
C PRO A 68 -18.93 -15.54 -15.53
N GLU A 69 -20.10 -15.58 -14.89
CA GLU A 69 -20.95 -14.39 -14.69
C GLU A 69 -20.30 -13.34 -13.76
N LEU A 70 -19.22 -13.70 -13.06
CA LEU A 70 -18.40 -12.75 -12.32
C LEU A 70 -17.75 -11.77 -13.31
N SER A 71 -18.26 -10.54 -13.35
CA SER A 71 -17.58 -9.45 -14.02
C SER A 71 -16.16 -9.31 -13.48
N THR A 72 -15.17 -9.24 -14.36
CA THR A 72 -13.78 -8.87 -14.02
C THR A 72 -13.68 -7.53 -13.28
N HIS A 73 -14.75 -6.75 -13.28
CA HIS A 73 -14.89 -5.45 -12.62
C HIS A 73 -15.70 -5.51 -11.33
N VAL A 74 -15.91 -6.68 -10.71
CA VAL A 74 -16.41 -6.75 -9.33
C VAL A 74 -15.37 -6.06 -8.45
N LEU A 75 -15.60 -4.76 -8.28
CA LEU A 75 -14.72 -3.86 -7.55
C LEU A 75 -14.60 -4.41 -6.13
N PRO A 76 -13.37 -4.53 -5.58
CA PRO A 76 -13.19 -4.72 -4.15
C PRO A 76 -14.09 -3.71 -3.44
N ALA A 77 -14.82 -4.17 -2.41
CA ALA A 77 -15.84 -3.38 -1.72
C ALA A 77 -15.35 -1.95 -1.55
N GLN A 78 -15.95 -1.03 -2.30
CA GLN A 78 -15.38 0.31 -2.55
C GLN A 78 -15.08 1.05 -1.24
N SER A 79 -15.84 0.75 -0.20
CA SER A 79 -15.65 1.22 1.17
C SER A 79 -14.33 0.77 1.81
N VAL A 80 -13.95 -0.50 1.68
CA VAL A 80 -12.71 -1.05 2.26
C VAL A 80 -11.48 -0.46 1.58
N ALA A 81 -11.51 -0.37 0.25
CA ALA A 81 -10.43 0.26 -0.51
C ALA A 81 -10.27 1.75 -0.15
N THR A 82 -11.39 2.47 0.03
CA THR A 82 -11.38 3.88 0.44
C THR A 82 -10.81 4.06 1.85
N LEU A 83 -11.21 3.20 2.79
CA LEU A 83 -10.73 3.26 4.17
C LEU A 83 -9.23 2.92 4.27
N ALA A 84 -8.80 1.88 3.56
CA ALA A 84 -7.38 1.54 3.46
C ALA A 84 -6.60 2.71 2.86
N PHE A 85 -7.07 3.29 1.75
CA PHE A 85 -6.44 4.44 1.12
C PHE A 85 -6.33 5.65 2.06
N ALA A 86 -7.39 5.97 2.80
CA ALA A 86 -7.37 7.04 3.79
C ALA A 86 -6.33 6.77 4.89
N GLY A 87 -6.24 5.51 5.37
CA GLY A 87 -5.21 5.08 6.31
C GLY A 87 -3.80 5.28 5.75
N TRP A 88 -3.57 4.93 4.48
CA TRP A 88 -2.29 5.21 3.82
C TRP A 88 -1.99 6.71 3.71
N VAL A 89 -2.96 7.53 3.32
CA VAL A 89 -2.79 8.98 3.16
C VAL A 89 -2.44 9.66 4.49
N LEU A 90 -3.02 9.22 5.60
CA LEU A 90 -2.79 9.81 6.92
C LEU A 90 -1.60 9.20 7.66
N GLY A 91 -1.44 7.88 7.59
CA GLY A 91 -0.39 7.15 8.30
C GLY A 91 1.01 7.44 7.78
N LEU A 92 1.16 7.64 6.47
CA LEU A 92 2.46 7.91 5.83
C LEU A 92 3.10 9.23 6.28
N PRO A 93 2.44 10.40 6.17
CA PRO A 93 3.00 11.66 6.65
C PRO A 93 3.26 11.64 8.16
N LEU A 94 2.41 10.96 8.92
CA LEU A 94 2.56 10.85 10.37
C LEU A 94 3.77 10.00 10.76
N LEU A 95 3.98 8.87 10.08
CA LEU A 95 5.16 8.03 10.26
C LEU A 95 6.43 8.78 9.82
N ALA A 96 6.40 9.39 8.63
CA ALA A 96 7.53 10.14 8.07
C ALA A 96 7.93 11.30 8.98
N GLY A 97 6.97 12.11 9.42
CA GLY A 97 7.20 13.22 10.35
C GLY A 97 7.63 12.75 11.74
N GLY A 98 7.05 11.65 12.25
CA GLY A 98 7.44 11.06 13.53
C GLY A 98 8.90 10.60 13.53
N LEU A 99 9.34 9.95 12.46
CA LEU A 99 10.74 9.53 12.29
C LEU A 99 11.68 10.73 12.06
N ALA A 100 11.25 11.71 11.27
CA ALA A 100 12.07 12.90 10.99
C ALA A 100 12.27 13.80 12.21
N MET A 101 11.34 13.78 13.16
CA MET A 101 11.41 14.58 14.40
C MET A 101 11.87 13.76 15.63
N ASP A 102 12.26 12.50 15.45
CA ASP A 102 12.59 11.56 16.54
C ASP A 102 11.49 11.51 17.63
N LYS A 103 10.21 11.47 17.21
CA LYS A 103 9.04 11.42 18.11
C LYS A 103 8.42 10.03 18.11
N PRO A 104 8.69 9.18 19.13
CA PRO A 104 8.22 7.80 19.17
C PRO A 104 6.69 7.68 19.12
N SER A 105 5.97 8.62 19.72
CA SER A 105 4.50 8.64 19.69
C SER A 105 3.96 8.85 18.27
N GLY A 106 4.57 9.75 17.49
CA GLY A 106 4.20 9.97 16.09
C GLY A 106 4.47 8.73 15.23
N VAL A 107 5.62 8.08 15.45
CA VAL A 107 5.96 6.81 14.78
C VAL A 107 4.94 5.73 15.12
N ALA A 108 4.60 5.55 16.40
CA ALA A 108 3.66 4.53 16.85
C ALA A 108 2.26 4.74 16.25
N ILE A 109 1.74 5.97 16.26
CA ILE A 109 0.43 6.26 15.68
C ILE A 109 0.47 6.05 14.16
N GLY A 110 1.48 6.58 13.46
CA GLY A 110 1.63 6.41 12.01
C GLY A 110 1.74 4.95 11.60
N ALA A 111 2.59 4.18 12.28
CA ALA A 111 2.73 2.75 12.07
C ALA A 111 1.45 1.98 12.39
N GLY A 112 0.75 2.33 13.48
CA GLY A 112 -0.53 1.71 13.85
C GLY A 112 -1.62 1.93 12.81
N VAL A 113 -1.73 3.14 12.26
CA VAL A 113 -2.66 3.46 11.17
C VAL A 113 -2.32 2.68 9.90
N LEU A 114 -1.04 2.62 9.52
CA LEU A 114 -0.61 1.85 8.34
C LEU A 114 -0.84 0.34 8.53
N LEU A 115 -0.57 -0.19 9.73
CA LEU A 115 -0.82 -1.58 10.06
C LEU A 115 -2.31 -1.92 9.93
N ALA A 116 -3.19 -1.05 10.44
CA ALA A 116 -4.64 -1.22 10.30
C ALA A 116 -5.07 -1.21 8.82
N ALA A 117 -4.53 -0.28 8.02
CA ALA A 117 -4.83 -0.20 6.59
C ALA A 117 -4.37 -1.46 5.83
N VAL A 118 -3.17 -1.97 6.14
CA VAL A 118 -2.64 -3.21 5.56
C VAL A 118 -3.49 -4.40 5.99
N ALA A 119 -3.82 -4.53 7.28
CA ALA A 119 -4.63 -5.63 7.78
C ALA A 119 -6.03 -5.68 7.12
N LEU A 120 -6.66 -4.52 6.92
CA LEU A 120 -7.92 -4.40 6.19
C LEU A 120 -7.78 -4.87 4.73
N ASN A 121 -6.73 -4.42 4.03
CA ASN A 121 -6.49 -4.80 2.64
C ASN A 121 -6.20 -6.30 2.50
N THR A 122 -5.34 -6.85 3.37
CA THR A 122 -5.03 -8.28 3.42
C THR A 122 -6.28 -9.11 3.74
N GLY A 123 -7.10 -8.70 4.70
CA GLY A 123 -8.35 -9.39 5.02
C GLY A 123 -9.31 -9.44 3.83
N HIS A 124 -9.40 -8.34 3.08
CA HIS A 124 -10.20 -8.27 1.86
C HIS A 124 -9.66 -9.18 0.75
N ALA A 125 -8.36 -9.15 0.50
CA ALA A 125 -7.69 -10.02 -0.47
C ALA A 125 -7.88 -11.52 -0.15
N VAL A 126 -7.71 -11.90 1.12
CA VAL A 126 -7.93 -13.29 1.58
C VAL A 126 -9.37 -13.71 1.40
N TRP A 127 -10.35 -12.84 1.72
CA TRP A 127 -11.76 -13.15 1.51
C TRP A 127 -12.07 -13.40 0.04
N MET A 128 -11.51 -12.58 -0.85
CA MET A 128 -11.69 -12.70 -2.29
C MET A 128 -11.05 -13.98 -2.86
N LEU A 129 -9.92 -14.41 -2.31
CA LEU A 129 -9.23 -15.65 -2.68
C LEU A 129 -9.74 -16.90 -1.93
N ARG A 130 -10.61 -16.74 -0.93
CA ARG A 130 -11.11 -17.84 -0.09
C ARG A 130 -11.69 -19.03 -0.87
N PRO A 131 -12.44 -18.85 -1.98
CA PRO A 131 -12.90 -19.96 -2.80
C PRO A 131 -11.76 -20.82 -3.38
N LEU A 132 -10.62 -20.19 -3.68
CA LEU A 132 -9.44 -20.85 -4.24
C LEU A 132 -8.61 -21.56 -3.17
N VAL A 133 -8.46 -20.94 -1.99
CA VAL A 133 -7.62 -21.49 -0.89
C VAL A 133 -8.28 -22.70 -0.21
N ARG A 134 -9.61 -22.67 -0.01
CA ARG A 134 -10.35 -23.76 0.64
C ARG A 134 -10.38 -25.08 -0.12
N ARG A 135 -9.87 -25.12 -1.36
CA ARG A 135 -9.95 -26.29 -2.25
C ARG A 135 -8.61 -26.95 -2.54
N ARG A 136 -7.51 -26.41 -2.01
CA ARG A 136 -6.17 -27.05 -2.05
C ARG A 136 -5.86 -27.93 -0.84
N HIS A 137 -6.74 -27.94 0.16
CA HIS A 137 -6.75 -28.86 1.30
C HIS A 137 -8.02 -29.71 1.23
#